data_AF-A0AAD9LKR8-F1
#
_entry.id   AF-A0AAD9LKR8-F1
#
_cell.length_a   1.000
_cell.length_b   1.000
_cell.length_c   1.000
_cell.angle_alpha   90.00
_cell.angle_beta   90.00
_cell.angle_gamma   90.00
#
_symmetry.space_group_name_H-M   'P 1'
#
loop_
_entity.id
_entity.type
_entity.pdbx_description
1 polymer ?
#
loop_
_entity_poly.entity_id
_entity_poly.type
_entity_poly.pdbx_seq_one_letter_code
_entity_poly.pdbx_strand_id
1 'polypeptide(L)'
;MKFARQFAVLVAITATRALADEDHPNYCNKDSECTKNYPGTVCIPVHNYGVSKCTPSTSNRPACRGAQPGLCPSYQSSDRGYLNAHCVFVPEDYLTNVTSTSSTTGRFLLSAGSSSGNSTSISSTEDSESTYTVTLHKEKVAGQFVCLQISDCGNLAADTSTCYPSACGSSESQEQCSYQGTCTYKNKTKVTKRSCMCYAGFEGEQCETEVSGACDVDCGTGGDCVDSECVCKEGFDGKEYDGKKGNATERCNRCTNDLACEYNNTCSLSTGKCDCAPGYSGDWCGAVEDSCTIRTDCGIGDCQVLSNGSSACYCPHCSPECSLCEVTSGPSFDCSSCPTDAAESLLPSKLALVLAFVAVVLATGSLQ
;
A
#
# COMPACT_ATOMS: atom_id res chain seq x y z
N MET A 1 -48.40 57.05 -13.24
CA MET A 1 -48.68 56.04 -12.20
C MET A 1 -48.75 54.67 -12.83
N LYS A 2 -47.73 53.83 -12.66
CA LYS A 2 -47.82 52.37 -12.79
C LYS A 2 -46.59 51.76 -12.11
N PHE A 3 -46.88 50.90 -11.14
CA PHE A 3 -45.98 50.27 -10.19
C PHE A 3 -44.90 49.43 -10.88
N ALA A 4 -43.62 49.70 -10.56
CA ALA A 4 -42.52 48.78 -10.83
C ALA A 4 -42.43 47.78 -9.66
N ARG A 5 -42.73 46.50 -9.93
CA ARG A 5 -42.47 45.39 -9.01
C ARG A 5 -41.00 45.00 -9.13
N GLN A 6 -40.21 45.33 -8.11
CA GLN A 6 -38.89 44.72 -7.89
C GLN A 6 -39.09 43.27 -7.43
N PHE A 7 -38.65 42.31 -8.23
CA PHE A 7 -38.35 40.95 -7.76
C PHE A 7 -36.85 40.88 -7.52
N ALA A 8 -36.45 40.87 -6.26
CA ALA A 8 -35.10 40.50 -5.85
C ALA A 8 -34.99 38.97 -5.98
N VAL A 9 -34.24 38.51 -6.97
CA VAL A 9 -33.82 37.11 -7.08
C VAL A 9 -32.57 36.97 -6.21
N LEU A 10 -32.75 36.45 -5.00
CA LEU A 10 -31.65 35.96 -4.17
C LEU A 10 -31.13 34.66 -4.83
N VAL A 11 -30.02 34.76 -5.55
CA VAL A 11 -29.24 33.59 -5.96
C VAL A 11 -28.46 33.13 -4.72
N ALA A 12 -29.00 32.14 -4.02
CA ALA A 12 -28.25 31.40 -3.01
C ALA A 12 -27.22 30.53 -3.73
N ILE A 13 -25.98 31.03 -3.84
CA ILE A 13 -24.84 30.22 -4.24
C ILE A 13 -24.47 29.36 -3.02
N THR A 14 -25.12 28.21 -2.86
CA THR A 14 -24.61 27.15 -2.01
C THR A 14 -23.45 26.50 -2.75
N ALA A 15 -22.23 26.98 -2.50
CA ALA A 15 -21.02 26.26 -2.82
C ALA A 15 -20.91 25.06 -1.87
N THR A 16 -21.61 23.96 -2.20
CA THR A 16 -21.24 22.65 -1.69
C THR A 16 -19.90 22.30 -2.32
N ARG A 17 -18.83 22.48 -1.55
CA ARG A 17 -17.56 21.78 -1.78
C ARG A 17 -17.83 20.30 -1.57
N ALA A 18 -18.26 19.62 -2.64
CA ALA A 18 -18.09 18.18 -2.74
C ALA A 18 -16.62 17.95 -3.08
N LEU A 19 -15.79 17.79 -2.06
CA LEU A 19 -14.64 16.89 -2.19
C LEU A 19 -15.25 15.49 -2.09
N ALA A 20 -15.80 15.01 -3.21
CA ALA A 20 -16.09 13.60 -3.34
C ALA A 20 -14.71 12.93 -3.48
N ASP A 21 -14.26 12.35 -2.38
CA ASP A 21 -13.43 11.16 -2.42
C ASP A 21 -14.17 10.21 -3.38
N GLU A 22 -13.63 9.96 -4.57
CA GLU A 22 -14.14 8.86 -5.40
C GLU A 22 -13.71 7.57 -4.70
N ASP A 23 -14.46 7.22 -3.65
CA ASP A 23 -14.39 5.93 -2.99
C ASP A 23 -14.63 4.87 -4.08
N HIS A 24 -13.54 4.24 -4.53
CA HIS A 24 -13.58 3.12 -5.46
C HIS A 24 -14.66 2.13 -4.98
N PRO A 25 -15.52 1.58 -5.86
CA PRO A 25 -16.79 0.94 -5.48
C PRO A 25 -16.69 -0.23 -4.48
N ASN A 26 -15.48 -0.75 -4.27
CA ASN A 26 -15.17 -1.91 -3.45
C ASN A 26 -14.69 -1.54 -2.03
N TYR A 27 -14.42 -0.27 -1.75
CA TYR A 27 -14.08 0.19 -0.40
C TYR A 27 -15.32 0.19 0.50
N CYS A 28 -15.10 -0.01 1.79
CA CYS A 28 -16.18 -0.09 2.75
C CYS A 28 -15.71 0.32 4.13
N ASN A 29 -16.67 0.68 4.98
CA ASN A 29 -16.47 0.86 6.41
C ASN A 29 -17.29 -0.15 7.23
N LYS A 30 -18.33 -0.75 6.62
CA LYS A 30 -19.26 -1.67 7.28
C LYS A 30 -19.76 -2.76 6.33
N ASP A 31 -20.11 -3.91 6.89
CA ASP A 31 -20.61 -5.07 6.13
C ASP A 31 -21.87 -4.74 5.31
N SER A 32 -22.74 -3.87 5.81
CA SER A 32 -23.97 -3.47 5.13
C SER A 32 -23.73 -2.77 3.78
N GLU A 33 -22.61 -2.05 3.64
CA GLU A 33 -22.24 -1.40 2.38
C GLU A 33 -21.88 -2.46 1.33
N CYS A 34 -21.13 -3.48 1.77
CA CYS A 34 -20.72 -4.59 0.93
C CYS A 34 -21.89 -5.46 0.51
N THR A 35 -22.73 -5.90 1.43
CA THR A 35 -23.88 -6.75 1.09
C THR A 35 -24.89 -6.05 0.15
N LYS A 36 -24.96 -4.71 0.19
CA LYS A 36 -25.82 -3.93 -0.71
C LYS A 36 -25.32 -3.92 -2.15
N ASN A 37 -24.01 -3.75 -2.34
CA ASN A 37 -23.41 -3.60 -3.67
C ASN A 37 -22.94 -4.95 -4.25
N TYR A 38 -22.53 -5.88 -3.39
CA TYR A 38 -21.98 -7.19 -3.72
C TYR A 38 -22.57 -8.24 -2.76
N PRO A 39 -23.68 -8.90 -3.14
CA PRO A 39 -24.31 -9.91 -2.30
C PRO A 39 -23.34 -11.03 -1.89
N GLY A 40 -23.38 -11.43 -0.62
CA GLY A 40 -22.49 -12.48 -0.10
C GLY A 40 -21.07 -11.99 0.26
N THR A 41 -20.89 -10.69 0.43
CA THR A 41 -19.62 -10.08 0.84
C THR A 41 -19.73 -9.31 2.15
N VAL A 42 -18.60 -9.17 2.84
CA VAL A 42 -18.44 -8.44 4.12
C VAL A 42 -17.24 -7.50 4.03
N CYS A 43 -17.19 -6.50 4.91
CA CYS A 43 -16.16 -5.47 4.89
C CYS A 43 -14.92 -5.89 5.67
N ILE A 44 -13.84 -6.25 5.00
CA ILE A 44 -12.63 -6.74 5.66
C ILE A 44 -11.56 -5.64 5.72
N PRO A 45 -11.13 -5.23 6.93
CA PRO A 45 -9.99 -4.33 7.09
C PRO A 45 -8.68 -5.09 6.91
N VAL A 46 -7.67 -4.41 6.35
CA VAL A 46 -6.29 -4.88 6.35
C VAL A 46 -5.52 -4.16 7.44
N HIS A 47 -4.96 -4.94 8.37
CA HIS A 47 -4.25 -4.42 9.52
C HIS A 47 -3.09 -3.52 9.11
N ASN A 48 -2.93 -2.40 9.83
CA ASN A 48 -1.88 -1.39 9.65
C ASN A 48 -1.77 -0.81 8.22
N TYR A 49 -2.78 -1.03 7.39
CA TYR A 49 -2.81 -0.53 6.01
C TYR A 49 -3.84 0.59 5.80
N GLY A 50 -4.78 0.75 6.75
CA GLY A 50 -5.78 1.84 6.71
C GLY A 50 -6.83 1.68 5.61
N VAL A 51 -6.97 0.48 5.03
CA VAL A 51 -7.99 0.18 4.01
C VAL A 51 -8.86 -0.97 4.44
N SER A 52 -10.15 -0.89 4.08
CA SER A 52 -11.08 -2.00 4.17
C SER A 52 -11.84 -2.15 2.86
N LYS A 53 -12.08 -3.39 2.43
CA LYS A 53 -12.79 -3.67 1.19
C LYS A 53 -13.79 -4.80 1.35
N CYS A 54 -14.80 -4.77 0.49
CA CYS A 54 -15.73 -5.86 0.36
C CYS A 54 -15.00 -7.12 -0.09
N THR A 55 -15.21 -8.21 0.66
CA THR A 55 -14.55 -9.50 0.47
C THR A 55 -15.61 -10.59 0.57
N PRO A 56 -15.56 -11.64 -0.28
CA PRO A 56 -16.50 -12.75 -0.20
C PRO A 56 -16.54 -13.39 1.17
N SER A 57 -17.76 -13.69 1.62
CA SER A 57 -18.01 -14.45 2.83
C SER A 57 -19.13 -15.46 2.57
N THR A 58 -18.79 -16.47 1.77
CA THR A 58 -19.66 -17.60 1.44
C THR A 58 -19.13 -18.88 2.09
N SER A 59 -19.89 -19.98 2.02
CA SER A 59 -19.45 -21.28 2.54
C SER A 59 -18.17 -21.79 1.87
N ASN A 60 -17.97 -21.49 0.59
CA ASN A 60 -16.85 -21.98 -0.21
C ASN A 60 -15.70 -20.97 -0.28
N ARG A 61 -16.01 -19.68 -0.12
CA ARG A 61 -15.05 -18.58 -0.08
C ARG A 61 -15.36 -17.71 1.15
N PRO A 62 -15.00 -18.19 2.37
CA PRO A 62 -15.23 -17.42 3.58
C PRO A 62 -14.26 -16.24 3.67
N ALA A 63 -14.67 -15.16 4.32
CA ALA A 63 -13.79 -14.05 4.62
C ALA A 63 -12.89 -14.37 5.82
N CYS A 64 -11.67 -13.83 5.82
CA CYS A 64 -10.75 -13.93 6.95
C CYS A 64 -11.16 -12.94 8.05
N ARG A 65 -11.78 -13.46 9.12
CA ARG A 65 -12.21 -12.63 10.26
C ARG A 65 -12.43 -13.49 11.51
N GLY A 66 -11.92 -13.05 12.66
CA GLY A 66 -12.25 -13.64 13.96
C GLY A 66 -11.86 -15.11 14.03
N ALA A 67 -12.84 -16.02 14.15
CA ALA A 67 -12.61 -17.46 14.21
C ALA A 67 -12.44 -18.14 12.84
N GLN A 68 -12.58 -17.39 11.73
CA GLN A 68 -12.66 -17.93 10.39
C GLN A 68 -11.44 -17.56 9.55
N PRO A 69 -10.62 -18.55 9.11
CA PRO A 69 -9.64 -18.31 8.06
C PRO A 69 -10.37 -18.15 6.73
N GLY A 70 -9.83 -17.30 5.86
CA GLY A 70 -10.54 -16.95 4.64
C GLY A 70 -9.74 -16.10 3.67
N LEU A 71 -10.48 -15.46 2.76
CA LEU A 71 -10.00 -14.47 1.82
C LEU A 71 -9.77 -13.15 2.53
N CYS A 72 -8.78 -12.41 2.05
CA CYS A 72 -8.49 -11.05 2.42
C CYS A 72 -8.62 -10.15 1.19
N PRO A 73 -8.79 -8.83 1.37
CA PRO A 73 -8.66 -7.89 0.28
C PRO A 73 -7.29 -7.99 -0.39
N SER A 74 -7.25 -8.07 -1.71
CA SER A 74 -6.08 -7.70 -2.49
C SER A 74 -6.43 -6.54 -3.42
N TYR A 75 -5.42 -5.82 -3.89
CA TYR A 75 -5.61 -4.90 -5.02
C TYR A 75 -4.37 -4.77 -5.87
N GLN A 76 -4.63 -4.49 -7.14
CA GLN A 76 -3.70 -4.00 -8.14
C GLN A 76 -4.09 -2.56 -8.45
N SER A 77 -3.34 -1.59 -7.93
CA SER A 77 -3.53 -0.18 -8.29
C SER A 77 -2.18 0.34 -8.70
N SER A 78 -2.13 0.91 -9.90
CA SER A 78 -0.97 1.63 -10.39
C SER A 78 -0.57 2.77 -9.46
N ASP A 79 -1.53 3.42 -8.81
CA ASP A 79 -1.31 4.68 -8.10
C ASP A 79 -1.06 4.47 -6.60
N ARG A 80 -1.58 3.37 -6.04
CA ARG A 80 -1.51 3.06 -4.61
C ARG A 80 -0.67 1.82 -4.30
N GLY A 81 -0.01 1.25 -5.30
CA GLY A 81 0.86 0.08 -5.18
C GLY A 81 0.12 -1.25 -5.19
N TYR A 82 0.81 -2.31 -4.78
CA TYR A 82 0.25 -3.66 -4.75
C TYR A 82 -0.08 -4.05 -3.30
N LEU A 83 -1.31 -4.50 -3.03
CA LEU A 83 -1.65 -5.12 -1.73
C LEU A 83 -1.98 -6.60 -1.92
N ASN A 84 -1.13 -7.46 -1.36
CA ASN A 84 -1.36 -8.89 -1.24
C ASN A 84 -1.57 -9.22 0.24
N ALA A 85 -2.77 -8.97 0.77
CA ALA A 85 -3.04 -9.27 2.17
C ALA A 85 -3.20 -10.77 2.40
N HIS A 86 -2.68 -11.23 3.53
CA HIS A 86 -2.64 -12.61 3.95
C HIS A 86 -3.55 -12.82 5.15
N CYS A 87 -4.21 -13.98 5.21
CA CYS A 87 -4.96 -14.37 6.38
C CYS A 87 -4.05 -15.11 7.36
N VAL A 88 -3.81 -14.48 8.52
CA VAL A 88 -2.85 -14.95 9.52
C VAL A 88 -3.55 -15.08 10.87
N PHE A 89 -3.20 -16.11 11.64
CA PHE A 89 -3.71 -16.26 12.99
C PHE A 89 -2.83 -15.48 13.97
N VAL A 90 -3.41 -14.46 14.59
CA VAL A 90 -2.76 -13.54 15.51
C VAL A 90 -3.23 -13.85 16.94
N PRO A 91 -2.33 -14.08 17.90
CA PRO A 91 -2.73 -14.39 19.26
C PRO A 91 -3.24 -13.14 20.00
N GLU A 92 -4.07 -13.36 21.03
CA GLU A 92 -4.85 -12.31 21.70
C GLU A 92 -3.99 -11.17 22.28
N ASP A 93 -2.79 -11.49 22.76
CA ASP A 93 -1.80 -10.54 23.27
C ASP A 93 -1.28 -9.56 22.21
N TYR A 94 -1.34 -9.93 20.93
CA TYR A 94 -0.99 -9.05 19.82
C TYR A 94 -2.21 -8.33 19.23
N LEU A 95 -3.43 -8.76 19.56
CA LEU A 95 -4.65 -8.13 19.01
C LEU A 95 -4.85 -6.69 19.47
N THR A 96 -4.33 -6.30 20.64
CA THR A 96 -4.37 -4.89 21.10
C THR A 96 -3.50 -3.99 20.23
N ASN A 97 -2.40 -4.51 19.67
CA ASN A 97 -1.62 -3.81 18.66
C ASN A 97 -2.36 -3.78 17.31
N VAL A 98 -3.24 -4.77 17.07
CA VAL A 98 -4.06 -4.85 15.86
C VAL A 98 -5.22 -3.84 15.83
N THR A 99 -5.88 -3.62 16.96
CA THR A 99 -7.04 -2.71 17.10
C THR A 99 -6.66 -1.23 17.24
N SER A 100 -5.41 -0.92 17.57
CA SER A 100 -4.96 0.45 17.85
C SER A 100 -4.90 1.38 16.63
N THR A 101 -5.10 0.88 15.41
CA THR A 101 -5.02 1.69 14.18
C THR A 101 -6.41 2.00 13.56
N SER A 102 -7.50 1.61 14.22
CA SER A 102 -8.88 1.93 13.80
C SER A 102 -9.60 2.82 14.80
N SER A 103 -8.92 3.79 15.40
CA SER A 103 -9.57 4.94 16.03
C SER A 103 -8.55 5.98 16.47
N THR A 104 -8.43 7.07 15.71
CA THR A 104 -8.00 8.32 16.33
C THR A 104 -9.11 8.74 17.31
N THR A 105 -8.70 8.97 18.56
CA THR A 105 -9.44 9.58 19.69
C THR A 105 -10.29 8.65 20.57
N GLY A 106 -9.70 8.21 21.68
CA GLY A 106 -10.42 7.63 22.81
C GLY A 106 -9.50 7.00 23.85
N ARG A 107 -8.65 7.78 24.52
CA ARG A 107 -7.87 7.28 25.68
C ARG A 107 -8.84 6.90 26.81
N PHE A 108 -9.08 5.61 27.00
CA PHE A 108 -9.64 5.11 28.26
C PHE A 108 -8.52 4.91 29.27
N LEU A 109 -8.29 5.94 30.08
CA LEU A 109 -7.66 5.79 31.37
C LEU A 109 -8.71 5.21 32.33
N LEU A 110 -8.39 4.05 32.91
CA LEU A 110 -9.10 3.50 34.06
C LEU A 110 -8.97 4.46 35.24
N SER A 111 -10.07 5.08 35.64
CA SER A 111 -10.23 5.60 37.00
C SER A 111 -11.70 5.52 37.41
N ALA A 112 -11.91 4.94 38.59
CA ALA A 112 -13.20 4.71 39.21
C ALA A 112 -13.89 6.03 39.59
N GLY A 113 -15.21 6.12 39.39
CA GLY A 113 -16.02 7.20 39.94
C GLY A 113 -17.37 7.39 39.25
N SER A 114 -18.43 7.09 39.98
CA SER A 114 -19.85 7.21 39.61
C SER A 114 -20.26 8.57 39.03
N SER A 115 -21.09 8.59 37.98
CA SER A 115 -22.46 9.18 37.99
C SER A 115 -23.05 9.40 36.59
N SER A 116 -24.34 9.09 36.53
CA SER A 116 -25.41 9.25 35.54
C SER A 116 -25.25 10.30 34.41
N GLY A 117 -25.49 9.87 33.17
CA GLY A 117 -25.74 10.76 32.03
C GLY A 117 -26.08 10.00 30.75
N ASN A 118 -27.36 10.00 30.39
CA ASN A 118 -27.98 9.32 29.25
C ASN A 118 -27.25 9.61 27.90
N SER A 119 -26.79 8.57 27.20
CA SER A 119 -26.37 8.65 25.80
C SER A 119 -26.55 7.29 25.12
N THR A 120 -27.22 7.37 23.98
CA THR A 120 -27.80 6.31 23.15
C THR A 120 -26.79 5.20 22.82
N SER A 121 -27.15 3.98 23.22
CA SER A 121 -26.49 2.74 22.83
C SER A 121 -26.55 2.53 21.33
N ILE A 122 -25.38 2.48 20.68
CA ILE A 122 -25.25 1.90 19.35
C ILE A 122 -25.30 0.38 19.55
N SER A 123 -26.42 -0.22 19.13
CA SER A 123 -26.57 -1.67 19.04
C SER A 123 -25.75 -2.18 17.85
N SER A 124 -24.60 -2.76 18.15
CA SER A 124 -23.86 -3.65 17.26
C SER A 124 -24.06 -5.09 17.73
N THR A 125 -24.99 -5.78 17.08
CA THR A 125 -25.11 -7.25 17.06
C THR A 125 -24.67 -7.69 15.65
N GLU A 126 -23.86 -8.72 15.41
CA GLU A 126 -23.35 -9.83 16.23
C GLU A 126 -22.20 -10.50 15.42
N ASP A 127 -21.26 -11.15 16.12
CA ASP A 127 -20.24 -12.12 15.64
C ASP A 127 -18.82 -11.71 15.16
N SER A 128 -18.31 -10.49 15.41
CA SER A 128 -16.97 -10.08 14.92
C SER A 128 -15.83 -9.98 15.95
N GLU A 129 -15.99 -10.36 17.21
CA GLU A 129 -14.97 -10.10 18.25
C GLU A 129 -14.55 -11.30 19.10
N SER A 130 -15.12 -12.50 18.88
CA SER A 130 -14.77 -13.64 19.71
C SER A 130 -13.40 -14.21 19.34
N THR A 131 -12.48 -14.24 20.30
CA THR A 131 -11.24 -15.00 20.17
C THR A 131 -11.54 -16.48 20.02
N TYR A 132 -10.73 -17.15 19.19
CA TYR A 132 -10.83 -18.56 18.88
C TYR A 132 -9.57 -19.28 19.36
N THR A 133 -9.74 -20.49 19.90
CA THR A 133 -8.60 -21.27 20.41
C THR A 133 -8.13 -22.29 19.39
N VAL A 134 -6.85 -22.21 19.01
CA VAL A 134 -6.15 -23.19 18.19
C VAL A 134 -5.19 -24.01 19.04
N THR A 135 -4.80 -25.20 18.55
CA THR A 135 -3.70 -25.97 19.16
C THR A 135 -2.43 -25.82 18.31
N LEU A 136 -1.43 -25.14 18.85
CA LEU A 136 -0.12 -24.91 18.25
C LEU A 136 0.92 -25.64 19.09
N HIS A 137 1.70 -26.54 18.49
CA HIS A 137 2.78 -27.25 19.19
C HIS A 137 2.36 -27.97 20.51
N LYS A 138 1.09 -28.40 20.60
CA LYS A 138 0.42 -28.99 21.79
C LYS A 138 -0.01 -28.00 22.87
N GLU A 139 0.14 -26.71 22.63
CA GLU A 139 -0.35 -25.63 23.46
C GLU A 139 -1.64 -25.03 22.88
N LYS A 140 -2.52 -24.55 23.76
CA LYS A 140 -3.75 -23.87 23.35
C LYS A 140 -3.48 -22.37 23.29
N VAL A 141 -3.69 -21.79 22.11
CA VAL A 141 -3.47 -20.37 21.86
C VAL A 141 -4.81 -19.74 21.48
N ALA A 142 -5.23 -18.71 22.21
CA ALA A 142 -6.40 -17.90 21.87
C ALA A 142 -5.98 -16.73 20.96
N GLY A 143 -6.79 -16.42 19.96
CA GLY A 143 -6.46 -15.40 18.98
C GLY A 143 -7.53 -15.23 17.91
N GLN A 144 -7.21 -14.52 16.83
CA GLN A 144 -8.12 -14.27 15.71
C GLN A 144 -7.38 -14.40 14.38
N PHE A 145 -8.11 -14.76 13.32
CA PHE A 145 -7.67 -14.63 11.94
C PHE A 145 -7.83 -13.18 11.49
N VAL A 146 -6.74 -12.59 11.04
CA VAL A 146 -6.63 -11.19 10.66
C VAL A 146 -5.97 -11.10 9.28
N CYS A 147 -6.47 -10.18 8.46
CA CYS A 147 -5.80 -9.81 7.21
C CYS A 147 -4.65 -8.86 7.49
N LEU A 148 -3.44 -9.30 7.18
CA LEU A 148 -2.19 -8.55 7.38
C LEU A 148 -1.47 -8.39 6.05
N GLN A 149 -0.61 -7.39 5.92
CA GLN A 149 0.46 -7.48 4.92
C GLN A 149 1.42 -8.61 5.28
N ILE A 150 2.04 -9.22 4.27
CA ILE A 150 2.98 -10.33 4.49
C ILE A 150 4.20 -9.91 5.33
N SER A 151 4.63 -8.66 5.20
CA SER A 151 5.71 -8.04 5.98
C SER A 151 5.43 -8.04 7.48
N ASP A 152 4.17 -7.87 7.89
CA ASP A 152 3.76 -7.84 9.30
C ASP A 152 3.67 -9.23 9.93
N CYS A 153 3.60 -10.29 9.11
CA CYS A 153 3.39 -11.66 9.57
C CYS A 153 4.47 -12.09 10.58
N GLY A 154 5.74 -11.76 10.32
CA GLY A 154 6.85 -12.17 11.19
C GLY A 154 6.77 -11.61 12.62
N ASN A 155 6.01 -10.53 12.82
CA ASN A 155 5.87 -9.85 14.10
C ASN A 155 4.57 -10.20 14.83
N LEU A 156 3.52 -10.59 14.10
CA LEU A 156 2.17 -10.73 14.64
C LEU A 156 1.64 -12.17 14.61
N ALA A 157 2.21 -13.06 13.80
CA ALA A 157 1.72 -14.44 13.68
C ALA A 157 2.01 -15.25 14.96
N ALA A 158 1.04 -16.07 15.36
CA ALA A 158 1.24 -17.03 16.44
C ALA A 158 2.26 -18.13 16.10
N ASP A 159 2.46 -18.40 14.80
CA ASP A 159 3.49 -19.30 14.28
C ASP A 159 4.16 -18.66 13.06
N THR A 160 5.30 -18.01 13.30
CA THR A 160 6.06 -17.30 12.27
C THR A 160 6.65 -18.22 11.20
N SER A 161 6.79 -19.53 11.49
CA SER A 161 7.21 -20.52 10.48
C SER A 161 6.20 -20.66 9.33
N THR A 162 4.95 -20.22 9.56
CA THR A 162 3.90 -20.26 8.56
C THR A 162 3.85 -19.02 7.68
N CYS A 163 4.70 -18.01 7.89
CA CYS A 163 4.62 -16.72 7.19
C CYS A 163 4.99 -16.78 5.70
N TYR A 164 5.94 -17.63 5.32
CA TYR A 164 6.41 -17.73 3.93
C TYR A 164 6.33 -19.18 3.43
N PRO A 165 5.11 -19.74 3.29
CA PRO A 165 4.95 -21.11 2.84
C PRO A 165 5.21 -21.17 1.34
N SER A 166 6.05 -22.11 0.90
CA SER A 166 6.30 -22.35 -0.53
C SER A 166 5.03 -22.69 -1.33
N ALA A 167 3.98 -23.17 -0.64
CA ALA A 167 2.68 -23.45 -1.22
C ALA A 167 1.91 -22.18 -1.65
N CYS A 168 2.34 -20.99 -1.23
CA CYS A 168 1.74 -19.73 -1.66
C CYS A 168 2.61 -18.98 -2.68
N GLY A 169 3.86 -19.38 -2.89
CA GLY A 169 4.80 -18.68 -3.75
C GLY A 169 6.23 -18.75 -3.22
N SER A 170 7.14 -17.99 -3.84
CA SER A 170 8.52 -17.87 -3.36
C SER A 170 8.57 -17.16 -1.99
N SER A 171 9.42 -17.61 -1.06
CA SER A 171 9.55 -16.98 0.25
C SER A 171 10.07 -15.54 0.22
N GLU A 172 10.66 -15.12 -0.90
CA GLU A 172 11.21 -13.77 -1.10
C GLU A 172 10.25 -12.86 -1.88
N SER A 173 9.12 -13.39 -2.32
CA SER A 173 8.15 -12.68 -3.15
C SER A 173 7.00 -12.14 -2.31
N GLN A 174 6.60 -10.90 -2.55
CA GLN A 174 5.32 -10.37 -2.07
C GLN A 174 4.15 -10.84 -2.96
N GLU A 175 4.47 -11.45 -4.11
CA GLU A 175 3.54 -11.96 -5.11
C GLU A 175 3.06 -13.37 -4.75
N GLN A 176 2.34 -13.47 -3.64
CA GLN A 176 1.80 -14.74 -3.20
C GLN A 176 0.45 -15.00 -3.87
N CYS A 177 0.19 -16.26 -4.17
CA CYS A 177 -1.00 -16.73 -4.88
C CYS A 177 -1.22 -16.01 -6.20
N SER A 178 -0.12 -15.74 -6.92
CA SER A 178 -0.10 -15.06 -8.21
C SER A 178 -0.98 -13.82 -8.25
N TYR A 179 -1.16 -13.14 -7.12
CA TYR A 179 -2.03 -11.96 -6.99
C TYR A 179 -3.54 -12.21 -7.18
N GLN A 180 -3.94 -13.46 -7.32
CA GLN A 180 -5.30 -13.90 -7.60
C GLN A 180 -5.90 -14.75 -6.48
N GLY A 181 -5.37 -14.61 -5.27
CA GLY A 181 -5.92 -15.26 -4.09
C GLY A 181 -5.31 -14.76 -2.80
N THR A 182 -5.72 -15.38 -1.70
CA THR A 182 -5.20 -15.12 -0.35
C THR A 182 -4.45 -16.35 0.15
N CYS A 183 -3.23 -16.18 0.66
CA CYS A 183 -2.54 -17.23 1.39
C CYS A 183 -3.17 -17.39 2.79
N THR A 184 -3.87 -18.50 3.02
CA THR A 184 -4.74 -18.72 4.19
C THR A 184 -4.69 -20.16 4.71
N TYR A 185 -5.26 -20.42 5.88
CA TYR A 185 -5.28 -21.75 6.47
C TYR A 185 -6.46 -22.59 5.96
N LYS A 186 -6.17 -23.82 5.48
CA LYS A 186 -7.24 -24.77 5.08
C LYS A 186 -8.04 -25.31 6.27
N ASN A 187 -7.51 -25.21 7.48
CA ASN A 187 -8.12 -25.80 8.67
C ASN A 187 -8.05 -24.84 9.87
N LYS A 188 -9.21 -24.36 10.31
CA LYS A 188 -9.32 -23.47 11.48
C LYS A 188 -8.75 -24.06 12.78
N THR A 189 -8.73 -25.39 12.95
CA THR A 189 -8.19 -26.05 14.16
C THR A 189 -6.68 -26.32 14.09
N LYS A 190 -6.11 -26.40 12.87
CA LYS A 190 -4.70 -26.74 12.62
C LYS A 190 -4.06 -25.64 11.78
N VAL A 191 -3.66 -24.57 12.46
CA VAL A 191 -3.03 -23.38 11.85
C VAL A 191 -1.53 -23.56 11.62
N THR A 192 -1.12 -24.71 11.07
CA THR A 192 0.30 -25.04 10.84
C THR A 192 0.71 -25.01 9.36
N LYS A 193 -0.27 -24.92 8.45
CA LYS A 193 -0.03 -24.86 7.00
C LYS A 193 -1.01 -23.90 6.35
N ARG A 194 -0.46 -23.00 5.54
CA ARG A 194 -1.23 -22.12 4.67
C ARG A 194 -1.04 -22.51 3.21
N SER A 195 -2.02 -22.16 2.40
CA SER A 195 -2.06 -22.36 0.96
C SER A 195 -2.94 -21.29 0.33
N CYS A 196 -2.88 -21.15 -0.98
CA CYS A 196 -3.76 -20.25 -1.68
C CYS A 196 -5.22 -20.68 -1.62
N MET A 197 -6.08 -19.71 -1.35
CA MET A 197 -7.49 -19.76 -1.69
C MET A 197 -7.73 -18.71 -2.78
N CYS A 198 -8.12 -19.17 -3.96
CA CYS A 198 -8.26 -18.34 -5.14
C CYS A 198 -9.55 -17.52 -5.12
N TYR A 199 -9.49 -16.33 -5.70
CA TYR A 199 -10.68 -15.56 -6.01
C TYR A 199 -11.49 -16.25 -7.10
N ALA A 200 -12.78 -15.91 -7.21
CA ALA A 200 -13.60 -16.36 -8.32
C ALA A 200 -12.90 -16.09 -9.67
N GLY A 201 -13.00 -17.07 -10.58
CA GLY A 201 -12.39 -17.00 -11.90
C GLY A 201 -10.96 -17.53 -12.00
N PHE A 202 -10.33 -17.90 -10.88
CA PHE A 202 -8.97 -18.45 -10.86
C PHE A 202 -8.87 -19.81 -10.18
N GLU A 203 -7.95 -20.63 -10.69
CA GLU A 203 -7.60 -21.95 -10.17
C GLU A 203 -6.09 -22.18 -10.26
N GLY A 204 -5.63 -23.31 -9.71
CA GLY A 204 -4.22 -23.67 -9.58
C GLY A 204 -3.78 -23.71 -8.12
N GLU A 205 -2.55 -24.20 -7.88
CA GLU A 205 -2.00 -24.24 -6.52
C GLU A 205 -1.65 -22.85 -6.00
N GLN A 206 -1.33 -21.94 -6.92
CA GLN A 206 -0.98 -20.54 -6.67
C GLN A 206 -1.97 -19.59 -7.37
N CYS A 207 -3.14 -20.06 -7.79
CA CYS A 207 -4.15 -19.24 -8.49
C CYS A 207 -3.65 -18.64 -9.81
N GLU A 208 -2.73 -19.34 -10.46
CA GLU A 208 -2.03 -18.91 -11.67
C GLU A 208 -2.85 -19.06 -12.96
N THR A 209 -3.95 -19.81 -12.91
CA THR A 209 -4.77 -20.11 -14.09
C THR A 209 -6.09 -19.37 -14.04
N GLU A 210 -6.34 -18.52 -15.03
CA GLU A 210 -7.67 -17.96 -15.29
C GLU A 210 -8.56 -19.01 -15.94
N VAL A 211 -9.73 -19.26 -15.34
CA VAL A 211 -10.68 -20.29 -15.80
C VAL A 211 -12.07 -19.72 -16.13
N SER A 212 -12.40 -18.52 -15.63
CA SER A 212 -13.63 -17.84 -16.03
C SER A 212 -13.65 -16.34 -15.74
N GLY A 213 -14.57 -15.62 -16.37
CA GLY A 213 -14.94 -14.23 -16.04
C GLY A 213 -15.64 -14.05 -14.69
N ALA A 214 -15.88 -15.11 -13.92
CA ALA A 214 -16.65 -15.03 -12.67
C ALA A 214 -15.93 -14.23 -11.59
N CYS A 215 -16.50 -13.15 -11.07
CA CYS A 215 -15.86 -12.28 -10.09
C CYS A 215 -16.64 -12.21 -8.78
N ASP A 216 -15.91 -11.90 -7.72
CA ASP A 216 -16.45 -11.76 -6.38
C ASP A 216 -16.81 -10.32 -6.05
N VAL A 217 -15.84 -9.43 -6.28
CA VAL A 217 -15.95 -7.98 -6.05
C VAL A 217 -15.15 -7.20 -7.10
N ASP A 218 -14.03 -7.76 -7.56
CA ASP A 218 -13.05 -7.07 -8.38
C ASP A 218 -12.66 -7.93 -9.60
N CYS A 219 -12.41 -7.24 -10.71
CA CYS A 219 -11.89 -7.77 -11.97
C CYS A 219 -10.50 -7.23 -12.31
N GLY A 220 -9.86 -6.55 -11.35
CA GLY A 220 -8.64 -5.80 -11.56
C GLY A 220 -8.90 -4.47 -12.28
N THR A 221 -7.83 -3.78 -12.65
CA THR A 221 -7.91 -2.45 -13.28
C THR A 221 -8.68 -2.45 -14.60
N GLY A 222 -8.62 -3.56 -15.35
CA GLY A 222 -9.18 -3.64 -16.71
C GLY A 222 -10.68 -3.91 -16.81
N GLY A 223 -11.38 -4.13 -15.69
CA GLY A 223 -12.81 -4.42 -15.73
C GLY A 223 -13.55 -4.07 -14.45
N ASP A 224 -14.87 -4.08 -14.51
CA ASP A 224 -15.75 -3.94 -13.36
C ASP A 224 -16.48 -5.26 -13.11
N CYS A 225 -16.65 -5.62 -11.84
CA CYS A 225 -17.43 -6.81 -11.47
C CYS A 225 -18.92 -6.47 -11.42
N VAL A 226 -19.69 -6.98 -12.36
CA VAL A 226 -21.14 -6.73 -12.49
C VAL A 226 -21.85 -8.07 -12.48
N ASP A 227 -22.81 -8.24 -11.56
CA ASP A 227 -23.58 -9.49 -11.42
C ASP A 227 -22.70 -10.76 -11.33
N SER A 228 -21.56 -10.65 -10.62
CA SER A 228 -20.55 -11.70 -10.48
C SER A 228 -19.85 -12.12 -11.77
N GLU A 229 -19.87 -11.29 -12.81
CA GLU A 229 -19.08 -11.46 -14.04
C GLU A 229 -18.27 -10.19 -14.35
N CYS A 230 -17.08 -10.37 -14.92
CA CYS A 230 -16.23 -9.27 -15.33
C CYS A 230 -16.72 -8.63 -16.63
N VAL A 231 -16.87 -7.32 -16.58
CA VAL A 231 -17.16 -6.48 -17.74
C VAL A 231 -15.92 -5.63 -18.04
N CYS A 232 -15.29 -5.88 -19.19
CA CYS A 232 -14.05 -5.21 -19.55
C CYS A 232 -14.25 -3.76 -19.98
N LYS A 233 -13.35 -2.90 -19.51
CA LYS A 233 -13.25 -1.49 -19.90
C LYS A 233 -12.63 -1.37 -21.30
N GLU A 234 -12.74 -0.17 -21.86
CA GLU A 234 -12.04 0.16 -23.11
C GLU A 234 -10.55 -0.12 -22.98
N GLY A 235 -9.95 -0.67 -24.03
CA GLY A 235 -8.57 -1.12 -23.98
C GLY A 235 -8.40 -2.57 -23.52
N PHE A 236 -9.38 -3.17 -22.84
CA PHE A 236 -9.36 -4.57 -22.38
C PHE A 236 -10.44 -5.43 -23.06
N ASP A 237 -11.41 -4.79 -23.68
CA ASP A 237 -12.61 -5.39 -24.27
C ASP A 237 -12.40 -6.02 -25.66
N GLY A 238 -11.17 -6.02 -26.18
CA GLY A 238 -10.85 -6.61 -27.48
C GLY A 238 -11.38 -5.79 -28.66
N LYS A 239 -11.84 -4.56 -28.44
CA LYS A 239 -12.21 -3.64 -29.53
C LYS A 239 -10.96 -3.02 -30.14
N GLU A 240 -11.07 -2.71 -31.43
CA GLU A 240 -9.99 -2.06 -32.16
C GLU A 240 -9.90 -0.59 -31.78
N TYR A 241 -8.67 -0.12 -31.55
CA TYR A 241 -8.36 1.28 -31.34
C TYR A 241 -7.02 1.60 -32.00
N ASP A 242 -6.97 2.69 -32.78
CA ASP A 242 -5.79 3.14 -33.54
C ASP A 242 -5.08 2.01 -34.31
N GLY A 243 -5.85 1.15 -34.97
CA GLY A 243 -5.34 0.01 -35.75
C GLY A 243 -4.79 -1.16 -34.92
N LYS A 244 -4.93 -1.13 -33.59
CA LYS A 244 -4.54 -2.22 -32.69
C LYS A 244 -5.77 -2.93 -32.12
N LYS A 245 -5.71 -4.25 -32.13
CA LYS A 245 -6.76 -5.13 -31.61
C LYS A 245 -6.19 -6.44 -31.09
N GLY A 246 -6.23 -6.61 -29.79
CA GLY A 246 -5.91 -7.85 -29.08
C GLY A 246 -7.16 -8.67 -28.79
N ASN A 247 -6.94 -9.83 -28.19
CA ASN A 247 -8.02 -10.69 -27.72
C ASN A 247 -8.31 -10.36 -26.26
N ALA A 248 -9.57 -10.06 -25.96
CA ALA A 248 -10.02 -9.92 -24.58
C ALA A 248 -9.87 -11.24 -23.82
N THR A 249 -9.53 -11.15 -22.54
CA THR A 249 -9.66 -12.26 -21.60
C THR A 249 -10.99 -12.16 -20.88
N GLU A 250 -11.44 -13.25 -20.26
CA GLU A 250 -12.72 -13.23 -19.55
C GLU A 250 -12.65 -12.36 -18.30
N ARG A 251 -11.45 -12.15 -17.75
CA ARG A 251 -11.20 -11.31 -16.57
C ARG A 251 -10.56 -9.96 -16.86
N CYS A 252 -10.42 -9.55 -18.11
CA CYS A 252 -9.92 -8.21 -18.46
C CYS A 252 -8.50 -7.92 -17.91
N ASN A 253 -7.68 -8.95 -17.74
CA ASN A 253 -6.32 -8.88 -17.19
C ASN A 253 -5.24 -8.71 -18.27
N ARG A 254 -5.63 -8.43 -19.51
CA ARG A 254 -4.71 -8.20 -20.63
C ARG A 254 -5.13 -6.98 -21.43
N CYS A 255 -4.16 -6.12 -21.73
CA CYS A 255 -4.40 -5.04 -22.66
C CYS A 255 -4.66 -5.62 -24.07
N THR A 256 -5.58 -4.98 -24.78
CA THR A 256 -5.99 -5.32 -26.15
C THR A 256 -5.73 -4.18 -27.12
N ASN A 257 -5.51 -2.97 -26.63
CA ASN A 257 -5.01 -1.83 -27.39
C ASN A 257 -4.44 -0.79 -26.40
N ASP A 258 -3.93 0.33 -26.92
CA ASP A 258 -3.20 1.31 -26.13
C ASP A 258 -4.07 2.08 -25.11
N LEU A 259 -5.42 2.06 -25.22
CA LEU A 259 -6.31 2.69 -24.23
C LEU A 259 -6.23 2.05 -22.84
N ALA A 260 -5.78 0.79 -22.76
CA ALA A 260 -5.59 0.11 -21.48
C ALA A 260 -4.36 0.62 -20.71
N CYS A 261 -3.47 1.36 -21.37
CA CYS A 261 -2.20 1.77 -20.81
C CYS A 261 -2.23 3.25 -20.46
N GLU A 262 -1.88 3.58 -19.22
CA GLU A 262 -1.89 4.95 -18.74
C GLU A 262 -0.86 5.82 -19.45
N TYR A 263 -1.07 7.15 -19.45
CA TYR A 263 -0.12 8.14 -19.97
C TYR A 263 0.34 7.93 -21.43
N ASN A 264 -0.53 7.40 -22.29
CA ASN A 264 -0.24 7.07 -23.70
C ASN A 264 0.90 6.05 -23.88
N ASN A 265 1.07 5.15 -22.92
CA ASN A 265 1.95 3.99 -23.08
C ASN A 265 1.36 2.99 -24.08
N THR A 266 2.21 2.07 -24.54
CA THR A 266 1.86 1.16 -25.65
C THR A 266 1.44 -0.21 -25.11
N CYS A 267 0.39 -0.82 -25.67
CA CYS A 267 0.04 -2.20 -25.37
C CYS A 267 0.79 -3.17 -26.28
N SER A 268 1.47 -4.14 -25.68
CA SER A 268 2.07 -5.27 -26.38
C SER A 268 1.06 -6.39 -26.55
N LEU A 269 0.50 -6.55 -27.76
CA LEU A 269 -0.57 -7.53 -28.03
C LEU A 269 -0.13 -8.99 -27.86
N SER A 270 1.18 -9.28 -27.93
CA SER A 270 1.70 -10.63 -27.76
C SER A 270 1.68 -11.07 -26.29
N THR A 271 2.03 -10.16 -25.38
CA THR A 271 2.04 -10.41 -23.94
C THR A 271 0.70 -10.06 -23.31
N GLY A 272 -0.03 -9.09 -23.86
CA GLY A 272 -1.19 -8.47 -23.24
C GLY A 272 -0.82 -7.56 -22.07
N LYS A 273 0.41 -7.01 -22.05
CA LYS A 273 0.92 -6.08 -21.04
C LYS A 273 1.29 -4.73 -21.66
N CYS A 274 1.31 -3.69 -20.84
CA CYS A 274 1.75 -2.37 -21.27
C CYS A 274 3.29 -2.27 -21.25
N ASP A 275 3.84 -1.69 -22.31
CA ASP A 275 5.23 -1.32 -22.44
C ASP A 275 5.41 0.10 -21.87
N CYS A 276 5.86 0.18 -20.62
CA CYS A 276 5.99 1.45 -19.91
C CYS A 276 7.19 2.25 -20.40
N ALA A 277 6.94 3.50 -20.79
CA ALA A 277 7.96 4.49 -21.06
C ALA A 277 8.74 4.80 -19.78
N PRO A 278 9.98 5.32 -19.92
CA PRO A 278 10.78 5.69 -18.75
C PRO A 278 10.06 6.63 -17.78
N GLY A 279 10.20 6.34 -16.47
CA GLY A 279 9.50 7.07 -15.41
C GLY A 279 8.10 6.52 -15.07
N TYR A 280 7.65 5.48 -15.79
CA TYR A 280 6.39 4.77 -15.52
C TYR A 280 6.66 3.30 -15.20
N SER A 281 5.88 2.74 -14.29
CA SER A 281 5.95 1.33 -13.88
C SER A 281 4.57 0.73 -13.58
N GLY A 282 4.57 -0.57 -13.24
CA GLY A 282 3.34 -1.35 -13.01
C GLY A 282 2.76 -1.98 -14.28
N ASP A 283 1.80 -2.88 -14.13
CA ASP A 283 1.22 -3.65 -15.26
C ASP A 283 0.51 -2.76 -16.30
N TRP A 284 0.05 -1.56 -15.88
CA TRP A 284 -0.70 -0.60 -16.71
C TRP A 284 -0.01 0.76 -16.85
N CYS A 285 1.25 0.88 -16.40
CA CYS A 285 2.08 2.08 -16.49
C CYS A 285 1.54 3.33 -15.78
N GLY A 286 0.58 3.18 -14.85
CA GLY A 286 0.06 4.31 -14.07
C GLY A 286 0.94 4.69 -12.88
N ALA A 287 1.86 3.82 -12.45
CA ALA A 287 2.74 4.12 -11.35
C ALA A 287 3.83 5.09 -11.83
N VAL A 288 3.82 6.30 -11.27
CA VAL A 288 4.85 7.32 -11.49
C VAL A 288 5.82 7.28 -10.32
N GLU A 289 6.63 6.23 -10.26
CA GLU A 289 7.73 6.24 -9.29
C GLU A 289 8.80 7.21 -9.76
N ASP A 290 9.16 8.14 -8.88
CA ASP A 290 10.42 8.86 -9.03
C ASP A 290 11.51 7.79 -9.03
N SER A 291 12.24 7.65 -10.13
CA SER A 291 13.33 6.67 -10.26
C SER A 291 14.45 6.89 -9.24
N CYS A 292 14.38 7.94 -8.41
CA CYS A 292 15.20 8.19 -7.23
C CYS A 292 14.66 7.61 -5.92
N THR A 293 13.38 7.25 -5.83
CA THR A 293 12.79 6.60 -4.63
C THR A 293 13.17 5.12 -4.52
N ILE A 294 13.29 4.43 -5.65
CA ILE A 294 13.80 3.06 -5.75
C ILE A 294 15.33 2.98 -5.78
N ARG A 295 16.01 4.13 -5.93
CA ARG A 295 17.46 4.19 -6.12
C ARG A 295 18.17 4.58 -4.84
N THR A 296 18.60 3.57 -4.08
CA THR A 296 19.32 3.74 -2.81
C THR A 296 20.85 3.65 -2.96
N ASP A 297 21.37 3.46 -4.18
CA ASP A 297 22.79 3.21 -4.45
C ASP A 297 23.63 4.48 -4.64
N CYS A 298 23.04 5.68 -4.61
CA CYS A 298 23.76 6.95 -4.79
C CYS A 298 24.70 7.33 -3.61
N GLY A 299 24.70 6.58 -2.50
CA GLY A 299 25.54 6.85 -1.34
C GLY A 299 25.31 8.27 -0.79
N ILE A 300 26.35 9.13 -0.83
CA ILE A 300 26.28 10.55 -0.42
C ILE A 300 25.82 11.52 -1.52
N GLY A 301 25.56 11.02 -2.73
CA GLY A 301 25.08 11.82 -3.85
C GLY A 301 23.58 12.12 -3.78
N ASP A 302 23.18 13.16 -4.51
CA ASP A 302 21.78 13.51 -4.72
C ASP A 302 21.26 12.83 -5.99
N CYS A 303 20.19 12.08 -5.89
CA CYS A 303 19.59 11.46 -7.05
C CYS A 303 18.69 12.47 -7.77
N GLN A 304 18.84 12.58 -9.10
CA GLN A 304 17.98 13.43 -9.92
C GLN A 304 17.36 12.65 -11.08
N VAL A 305 16.08 12.92 -11.35
CA VAL A 305 15.37 12.40 -12.53
C VAL A 305 15.75 13.23 -13.75
N LEU A 306 16.22 12.55 -14.80
CA LEU A 306 16.54 13.14 -16.08
C LEU A 306 15.28 13.38 -16.92
N SER A 307 15.38 14.21 -17.96
CA SER A 307 14.27 14.53 -18.86
C SER A 307 13.72 13.32 -19.63
N ASN A 308 14.45 12.22 -19.67
CA ASN A 308 14.04 10.95 -20.24
C ASN A 308 13.48 9.97 -19.19
N GLY A 309 13.12 10.43 -17.99
CA GLY A 309 12.52 9.61 -16.91
C GLY A 309 13.47 8.68 -16.16
N SER A 310 14.71 8.47 -16.62
CA SER A 310 15.71 7.70 -15.86
C SER A 310 16.34 8.56 -14.77
N SER A 311 16.82 7.96 -13.68
CA SER A 311 17.56 8.69 -12.65
C SER A 311 19.07 8.71 -12.92
N ALA A 312 19.77 9.68 -12.35
CA ALA A 312 21.23 9.72 -12.24
C ALA A 312 21.64 10.24 -10.86
N CYS A 313 22.74 9.74 -10.32
CA CYS A 313 23.32 10.25 -9.08
C CYS A 313 24.24 11.44 -9.41
N TYR A 314 24.00 12.57 -8.76
CA TYR A 314 24.83 13.76 -8.80
C TYR A 314 25.65 13.81 -7.52
N CYS A 315 26.97 13.63 -7.63
CA CYS A 315 27.87 13.60 -6.48
C CYS A 315 28.53 14.99 -6.28
N PRO A 316 28.18 15.75 -5.23
CA PRO A 316 28.89 16.98 -4.88
C PRO A 316 30.18 16.68 -4.08
N HIS A 317 31.31 17.22 -4.51
CA HIS A 317 32.54 17.31 -3.72
C HIS A 317 32.59 18.68 -3.05
N CYS A 318 32.51 18.74 -1.71
CA CYS A 318 32.50 19.99 -0.96
C CYS A 318 33.79 20.15 -0.15
N SER A 319 34.78 20.86 -0.72
CA SER A 319 35.85 21.59 0.01
C SER A 319 36.80 22.27 -0.99
N PRO A 320 37.14 23.57 -0.86
CA PRO A 320 36.47 24.60 -0.06
C PRO A 320 35.14 25.09 -0.69
N GLU A 321 34.83 24.68 -1.92
CA GLU A 321 33.59 24.96 -2.63
C GLU A 321 33.01 23.65 -3.18
N CYS A 322 31.68 23.57 -3.32
CA CYS A 322 31.02 22.38 -3.84
C CYS A 322 31.13 22.32 -5.37
N SER A 323 31.69 21.24 -5.92
CA SER A 323 31.79 20.98 -7.37
C SER A 323 31.38 19.54 -7.70
N LEU A 324 30.93 19.27 -8.94
CA LEU A 324 30.54 17.92 -9.37
C LEU A 324 31.80 17.09 -9.71
N CYS A 325 31.96 15.90 -9.11
CA CYS A 325 33.05 14.97 -9.49
C CYS A 325 32.70 14.23 -10.80
N GLU A 326 33.67 14.11 -11.72
CA GLU A 326 33.51 13.39 -12.99
C GLU A 326 33.84 11.90 -12.80
N VAL A 327 32.82 11.03 -12.78
CA VAL A 327 33.01 9.57 -12.63
C VAL A 327 33.43 8.96 -13.98
N THR A 328 34.71 9.05 -14.31
CA THR A 328 35.26 8.55 -15.58
C THR A 328 35.61 7.06 -15.52
N SER A 329 34.63 6.18 -15.27
CA SER A 329 34.71 4.74 -15.65
C SER A 329 33.46 3.95 -15.23
N GLY A 330 32.45 3.97 -16.11
CA GLY A 330 31.32 3.03 -16.07
C GLY A 330 30.18 3.42 -15.11
N PRO A 331 29.08 2.64 -15.12
CA PRO A 331 27.90 2.85 -14.29
C PRO A 331 28.15 2.44 -12.83
N SER A 332 29.32 2.81 -12.27
CA SER A 332 29.62 2.64 -10.86
C SER A 332 29.08 3.87 -10.13
N PHE A 333 27.90 3.69 -9.54
CA PHE A 333 27.03 4.74 -8.99
C PHE A 333 27.29 5.05 -7.51
N ASP A 334 28.46 4.68 -6.98
CA ASP A 334 28.80 4.87 -5.57
C ASP A 334 29.64 6.15 -5.37
N CYS A 335 28.99 7.22 -4.89
CA CYS A 335 29.64 8.48 -4.59
C CYS A 335 30.66 8.39 -3.43
N SER A 336 30.72 7.26 -2.69
CA SER A 336 31.73 7.06 -1.65
C SER A 336 33.15 6.87 -2.20
N SER A 337 33.27 6.62 -3.51
CA SER A 337 34.54 6.49 -4.22
C SER A 337 35.09 7.83 -4.75
N CYS A 338 34.33 8.94 -4.66
CA CYS A 338 34.87 10.25 -5.04
C CYS A 338 36.02 10.62 -4.09
N PRO A 339 37.17 11.10 -4.62
CA PRO A 339 38.33 11.40 -3.81
C PRO A 339 37.96 12.47 -2.77
N THR A 340 38.09 12.14 -1.48
CA THR A 340 37.98 13.12 -0.39
C THR A 340 39.35 13.77 -0.19
N ASP A 341 39.47 15.07 -0.40
CA ASP A 341 40.69 15.78 0.01
C ASP A 341 40.87 15.66 1.53
N ALA A 342 42.08 15.29 1.94
CA ALA A 342 42.45 15.10 3.33
C ALA A 342 42.07 16.34 4.15
N ALA A 343 41.18 16.17 5.12
CA ALA A 343 41.02 17.14 6.19
C ALA A 343 42.39 17.29 6.88
N GLU A 344 43.12 18.36 6.58
CA GLU A 344 44.31 18.69 7.36
C GLU A 344 43.86 18.89 8.81
N SER A 345 44.30 17.95 9.66
CA SER A 345 44.27 18.10 11.10
C SER A 345 44.88 19.46 11.46
N LEU A 346 44.06 20.41 11.91
CA LEU A 346 44.55 21.62 12.55
C LEU A 346 45.27 21.21 13.85
N LEU A 347 46.59 21.04 13.74
CA LEU A 347 47.51 20.89 14.86
C LEU A 347 47.36 22.10 15.81
N PRO A 348 47.22 21.87 17.13
CA PRO A 348 47.12 22.94 18.11
C PRO A 348 48.52 23.47 18.43
N SER A 349 49.06 24.39 17.62
CA SER A 349 50.35 25.01 17.95
C SER A 349 50.50 26.48 17.61
N LYS A 350 49.46 27.16 17.10
CA LYS A 350 49.51 28.61 16.82
C LYS A 350 48.64 29.50 17.72
N LEU A 351 47.97 28.93 18.73
CA LEU A 351 47.20 29.70 19.72
C LEU A 351 48.07 30.31 20.84
N ALA A 352 49.36 29.94 20.94
CA ALA A 352 50.26 30.40 21.99
C ALA A 352 50.93 31.77 21.73
N LEU A 353 50.77 32.37 20.55
CA LEU A 353 51.42 33.65 20.19
C LEU A 353 50.50 34.88 20.25
N VAL A 354 49.18 34.69 20.43
CA VAL A 354 48.22 35.80 20.46
C VAL A 354 47.90 36.27 21.88
N LEU A 355 48.17 35.46 22.91
CA LEU A 355 47.92 35.84 24.31
C LEU A 355 49.07 36.62 24.99
N ALA A 356 50.22 36.80 24.32
CA ALA A 356 51.34 37.58 24.85
C ALA A 356 51.23 39.10 24.58
N PHE A 357 50.33 39.54 23.69
CA PHE A 357 50.19 40.97 23.34
C PHE A 357 49.05 41.70 24.07
N VAL A 358 48.12 40.98 24.70
CA VAL A 358 46.98 41.60 25.42
C VAL A 358 47.34 41.94 26.87
N ALA A 359 48.41 41.36 27.43
CA ALA A 359 48.84 41.62 28.82
C ALA A 359 49.64 42.93 29.02
N VAL A 360 50.04 43.64 27.95
CA VAL A 360 50.85 44.87 28.06
C VAL A 360 49.99 46.15 27.97
N VAL A 361 48.74 46.07 27.51
CA VAL A 361 47.90 47.27 27.31
C VAL A 361 47.02 47.63 28.54
N LEU A 362 46.90 46.75 29.54
CA LEU A 362 46.10 47.02 30.75
C LEU A 362 46.90 47.62 31.93
N ALA A 363 48.18 47.99 31.74
CA ALA A 363 49.03 48.53 32.81
C ALA A 363 49.23 50.06 32.79
N THR A 364 48.61 50.81 31.86
CA THR A 364 48.73 52.28 31.84
C THR A 364 47.41 52.94 31.44
N GLY A 365 46.58 53.30 32.41
CA GLY A 365 45.33 53.99 32.12
C GLY A 365 44.50 54.39 33.34
N SER A 366 45.13 54.70 34.46
CA SER A 366 44.49 55.30 35.64
C SER A 366 45.13 56.65 35.92
N LEU A 367 44.54 57.73 35.39
CA LEU A 367 44.73 59.11 35.87
C LEU A 367 43.71 60.00 35.15
N GLN A 368 42.51 60.16 35.74
CA GLN A 368 42.06 61.39 36.43
C GLN A 368 40.54 61.41 36.59
#